data_AF-A0A2V8XTW3-F1
#
_entry.id   AF-A0A2V8XTW3-F1
#
_cell.length_a   1.000
_cell.length_b   1.000
_cell.length_c   1.000
_cell.angle_alpha   90.00
_cell.angle_beta   90.00
_cell.angle_gamma   90.00
#
_symmetry.space_group_name_H-M   'P 1'
#
loop_
_entity.id
_entity.type
_entity.pdbx_description
1 polymer ?
#
loop_
_entity_poly.entity_id
_entity_poly.type
_entity_poly.pdbx_seq_one_letter_code
_entity_poly.pdbx_strand_id
1 'polypeptide(L)' 'THGFRARMKSKGGRRVLAARRKKGRHRLTPE' A
#
# COMPACT_ATOMS: atom_id res chain seq x y z
N THR A 1 -11.67 -2.59 2.38
CA THR A 1 -11.30 -1.15 2.39
C THR A 1 -9.79 -0.91 2.28
N HIS A 2 -8.95 -1.91 2.57
CA HIS A 2 -7.49 -1.75 2.63
C HIS A 2 -6.72 -2.41 1.47
N GLY A 3 -7.42 -2.96 0.48
CA GLY A 3 -6.83 -3.63 -0.67
C GLY A 3 -6.02 -2.72 -1.59
N PHE A 4 -5.24 -3.38 -2.47
CA PHE A 4 -4.26 -2.73 -3.31
C PHE A 4 -4.85 -1.61 -4.18
N ARG A 5 -5.99 -1.89 -4.83
CA ARG A 5 -6.68 -0.90 -5.70
C ARG A 5 -7.16 0.31 -4.90
N ALA A 6 -7.66 0.11 -3.68
CA ALA A 6 -8.08 1.19 -2.81
C ALA A 6 -6.89 2.09 -2.42
N ARG A 7 -5.72 1.50 -2.16
CA ARG A 7 -4.49 2.26 -1.88
C ARG A 7 -3.98 3.04 -3.10
N MET A 8 -4.16 2.52 -4.32
CA MET A 8 -3.72 3.23 -5.53
C MET A 8 -4.60 4.43 -5.89
N LYS A 9 -5.88 4.44 -5.50
CA LYS A 9 -6.84 5.52 -5.81
C LYS A 9 -6.48 6.87 -5.20
N SER A 10 -5.75 6.90 -4.07
CA SER A 10 -5.41 8.15 -3.38
C SER A 10 -3.89 8.39 -3.32
N LYS A 11 -3.48 9.66 -3.19
CA LYS A 11 -2.07 10.03 -2.96
C LYS A 11 -1.54 9.43 -1.65
N GLY A 12 -2.36 9.44 -0.59
CA GLY A 12 -2.02 8.86 0.71
C GLY A 12 -1.81 7.34 0.65
N GLY A 13 -2.68 6.62 -0.05
CA GLY A 13 -2.54 5.17 -0.18
C GLY A 13 -1.30 4.75 -0.97
N ARG A 14 -0.93 5.49 -2.03
CA ARG A 14 0.32 5.29 -2.77
C ARG A 14 1.56 5.49 -1.90
N ARG A 15 1.55 6.53 -1.04
CA ARG A 15 2.62 6.77 -0.05
C ARG A 15 2.76 5.59 0.93
N VAL A 16 1.66 5.03 1.40
CA VAL A 16 1.68 3.84 2.27
C VAL A 16 2.33 2.65 1.56
N LEU A 17 1.95 2.36 0.32
CA LEU A 17 2.56 1.27 -0.45
C LEU A 17 4.06 1.50 -0.66
N ALA A 18 4.49 2.73 -0.97
CA ALA A 18 5.90 3.07 -1.13
C ALA A 18 6.69 2.85 0.17
N ALA A 19 6.17 3.29 1.32
CA ALA A 19 6.80 3.07 2.62
C ALA A 19 6.91 1.56 2.95
N ARG A 20 5.87 0.78 2.64
CA ARG A 20 5.89 -0.68 2.85
C ARG A 20 6.90 -1.40 1.95
N ARG A 21 7.05 -0.96 0.69
CA ARG A 21 8.10 -1.45 -0.22
C ARG A 21 9.49 -1.12 0.29
N LYS A 22 9.73 0.13 0.71
CA LYS A 22 11.01 0.55 1.30
C LYS A 22 11.36 -0.27 2.55
N LYS A 23 10.36 -0.65 3.34
CA LYS A 23 10.54 -1.52 4.51
C LYS A 23 10.74 -3.01 4.16
N GLY A 24 10.55 -3.42 2.90
CA GLY A 24 10.70 -4.81 2.47
C GLY A 24 9.59 -5.75 2.95
N ARG A 25 8.35 -5.25 3.11
CA ARG A 25 7.24 -6.12 3.55
C ARG A 25 6.83 -7.09 2.43
N HIS A 26 6.90 -8.39 2.70
CA HIS A 26 6.44 -9.46 1.79
C HIS A 26 4.99 -9.29 1.32
N ARG A 27 4.09 -8.85 2.22
CA ARG A 27 2.72 -8.49 1.85
C ARG A 27 2.49 -7.00 2.05
N LEU A 28 2.07 -6.31 0.98
CA LEU A 28 1.84 -4.86 1.00
C LEU A 28 0.42 -4.50 1.43
N THR A 29 -0.56 -5.37 1.22
CA THR A 29 -1.95 -5.23 1.68
C THR A 29 -2.43 -6.51 2.37
N PRO A 30 -3.40 -6.40 3.30
CA PRO A 30 -4.01 -7.55 3.99
C PRO A 30 -5.16 -8.20 3.21
N GLU A 31 -5.77 -7.44 2.29
CA GLU A 31 -6.69 -7.93 1.24
C GLU A 31 -5.88 -8.23 -0.02
#